data_AF-A0A9E5N1M3-F1
#
_entry.id   AF-A0A9E5N1M3-F1
#
_cell.length_a   1.000
_cell.length_b   1.000
_cell.length_c   1.000
_cell.angle_alpha   90.00
_cell.angle_beta   90.00
_cell.angle_gamma   90.00
#
_symmetry.space_group_name_H-M   'P 1'
#
loop_
_entity.id
_entity.type
_entity.pdbx_description
1 polymer ?
#
loop_
_entity_poly.entity_id
_entity_poly.type
_entity_poly.pdbx_seq_one_letter_code
_entity_poly.pdbx_strand_id
1 'polypeptide(L)' 'EFYGQSYFCDPRGQIVAQGKRDEDDLVVADLDLDAIREVRNTWQFFRDRRPESYGALVEL' A
#
# COMPACT_ATOMS: atom_id res chain seq x y z
N GLU A 1 13.17 1.64 -22.32
CA GLU A 1 11.96 0.83 -22.05
C GLU A 1 11.25 1.39 -20.84
N PHE A 2 9.92 1.33 -20.83
CA PHE A 2 9.10 1.66 -19.66
C PHE A 2 8.76 0.35 -18.94
N TYR A 3 8.75 0.36 -17.61
CA TYR A 3 8.71 -0.88 -16.81
C TYR A 3 7.30 -1.32 -16.37
N GLY A 4 6.23 -0.67 -16.87
CA GLY A 4 4.82 -1.06 -16.63
C GLY A 4 4.50 -1.42 -15.17
N GLN A 5 3.88 -2.60 -14.99
CA GLN A 5 3.69 -3.25 -13.68
C GLN A 5 2.78 -2.51 -12.69
N SER A 6 1.81 -1.73 -13.18
CA SER A 6 0.74 -1.17 -12.34
C SER A 6 0.09 -2.26 -11.48
N TYR A 7 -0.16 -2.01 -10.20
CA TYR A 7 -0.65 -3.04 -9.29
C TYR A 7 -1.62 -2.49 -8.23
N PHE A 8 -2.42 -3.39 -7.68
CA PHE A 8 -3.19 -3.19 -6.46
C PHE A 8 -2.52 -3.93 -5.31
N CYS A 9 -2.48 -3.32 -4.13
CA CYS A 9 -1.91 -3.91 -2.93
C CYS A 9 -2.89 -3.78 -1.77
N ASP A 10 -3.04 -4.86 -1.00
CA ASP A 10 -3.93 -4.86 0.16
C ASP A 10 -3.28 -4.20 1.39
N PRO A 11 -4.04 -3.94 2.47
CA PRO A 11 -3.48 -3.34 3.69
C PRO A 11 -2.44 -4.22 4.40
N ARG A 12 -2.34 -5.52 4.07
CA ARG A 12 -1.32 -6.45 4.60
C ARG A 12 -0.04 -6.44 3.77
N GLY A 13 0.03 -5.62 2.71
CA GLY A 13 1.18 -5.51 1.83
C GLY A 13 1.24 -6.57 0.74
N GLN A 14 0.16 -7.32 0.49
CA GLN A 14 0.10 -8.32 -0.58
C GLN A 14 -0.31 -7.66 -1.90
N ILE A 15 0.41 -7.97 -2.98
CA ILE A 15 -0.01 -7.59 -4.34
C ILE A 15 -1.19 -8.47 -4.73
N VAL A 16 -2.36 -7.86 -4.95
CA VAL A 16 -3.61 -8.59 -5.26
C VAL A 16 -3.90 -8.64 -6.76
N ALA A 17 -3.36 -7.70 -7.54
CA ALA A 17 -3.38 -7.72 -8.99
C ALA A 17 -2.20 -6.91 -9.53
N GLN A 18 -1.59 -7.34 -10.63
CA GLN A 18 -0.44 -6.67 -11.25
C GLN A 18 -0.53 -6.80 -12.77
N GLY A 19 -0.30 -5.69 -13.46
CA GLY A 19 -0.31 -5.62 -14.91
C GLY A 19 1.02 -6.04 -15.53
N LYS A 20 1.00 -6.21 -16.84
CA LYS A 20 2.19 -6.54 -17.64
C LYS A 20 3.27 -5.44 -17.59
N ARG A 21 4.49 -5.83 -17.91
CA ARG A 21 5.68 -4.96 -17.90
C ARG A 21 5.82 -4.17 -19.20
N ASP A 22 5.70 -4.87 -20.32
CA ASP A 22 6.15 -4.38 -21.63
C ASP A 22 5.01 -4.32 -22.67
N GLU A 23 3.75 -4.39 -22.24
CA GLU A 23 2.55 -4.39 -23.09
C GLU A 23 1.45 -3.51 -22.47
N ASP A 24 0.53 -3.01 -23.30
CA ASP A 24 -0.69 -2.34 -22.85
C ASP A 24 -1.59 -3.33 -22.08
N ASP A 25 -2.12 -2.90 -20.94
CA ASP A 25 -2.87 -3.78 -20.04
C ASP A 25 -3.91 -3.00 -19.20
N LEU A 26 -5.05 -3.64 -18.91
CA LEU A 26 -6.10 -3.11 -18.04
C LEU A 26 -6.23 -4.03 -16.82
N VAL A 27 -5.81 -3.52 -15.66
CA VAL A 27 -5.88 -4.24 -14.40
C VAL A 27 -7.10 -3.78 -13.61
N VAL A 28 -7.96 -4.73 -13.23
CA VAL A 28 -9.14 -4.49 -12.38
C VAL A 28 -9.06 -5.44 -11.19
N ALA A 29 -9.41 -4.95 -9.99
CA ALA A 29 -9.43 -5.74 -8.77
C ALA A 29 -10.62 -5.34 -7.89
N ASP A 30 -11.27 -6.35 -7.29
CA ASP A 30 -12.23 -6.14 -6.21
C ASP A 30 -11.47 -5.98 -4.89
N LEU A 31 -11.80 -4.93 -4.14
CA LEU A 31 -11.16 -4.62 -2.87
C LEU A 31 -12.19 -4.62 -1.75
N ASP A 32 -11.94 -5.43 -0.72
CA ASP A 32 -12.68 -5.36 0.54
C ASP A 32 -12.11 -4.22 1.39
N LEU A 33 -12.90 -3.17 1.57
CA LEU A 33 -12.51 -2.01 2.38
C LEU A 33 -12.57 -2.27 3.88
N ASP A 34 -13.31 -3.29 4.34
CA ASP A 34 -13.40 -3.65 5.75
C ASP A 34 -12.06 -4.20 6.28
N ALA A 35 -11.25 -4.81 5.40
CA ALA A 35 -9.90 -5.28 5.69
C ALA A 35 -8.97 -4.15 6.21
N ILE A 36 -9.21 -2.89 5.84
CA ILE A 36 -8.44 -1.74 6.36
C ILE A 36 -8.61 -1.63 7.88
N ARG A 37 -9.85 -1.76 8.36
CA ARG A 37 -10.16 -1.67 9.79
C ARG A 37 -9.56 -2.84 10.54
N GLU A 38 -9.66 -4.04 9.99
CA GLU A 38 -9.06 -5.25 10.57
C GLU A 38 -7.54 -5.08 10.76
N VAL A 39 -6.83 -4.66 9.71
CA VAL A 39 -5.38 -4.51 9.76
C VAL A 39 -4.98 -3.39 10.70
N ARG A 40 -5.68 -2.24 10.70
CA ARG A 40 -5.38 -1.13 11.65
C ARG A 40 -5.62 -1.50 13.11
N ASN A 41 -6.57 -2.39 13.39
CA ASN A 41 -6.81 -2.90 14.74
C ASN A 41 -5.81 -4.00 15.13
N THR A 42 -5.30 -4.76 14.17
CA THR A 42 -4.33 -5.83 14.41
C THR A 42 -2.93 -5.25 14.57
N TRP A 43 -2.51 -4.39 13.65
CA TRP A 43 -1.22 -3.74 13.64
C TRP A 43 -1.33 -2.36 14.28
N GLN A 44 -0.76 -2.26 15.47
CA GLN A 44 -0.90 -1.10 16.34
C GLN A 44 -0.01 0.09 15.92
N PHE A 45 0.31 0.24 14.63
CA PHE A 45 1.14 1.33 14.11
C PHE A 45 0.62 2.71 14.49
N PHE A 46 -0.71 2.91 14.49
CA PHE A 46 -1.27 4.19 14.88
C PHE A 46 -1.12 4.47 16.40
N ARG A 47 -1.15 3.43 17.24
CA ARG A 47 -0.92 3.56 18.68
C ARG A 47 0.56 3.74 19.00
N ASP A 48 1.41 3.01 18.29
CA ASP A 48 2.83 2.86 18.62
C ASP A 48 3.73 3.87 17.90
N ARG A 49 3.23 4.56 16.86
CA ARG A 49 3.98 5.65 16.22
C ARG A 49 4.35 6.73 17.25
N ARG A 50 5.52 7.33 17.04
CA ARG A 50 6.10 8.40 17.89
C ARG A 50 6.32 9.66 17.04
N PRO A 51 5.26 10.40 16.67
CA PRO A 51 5.38 11.57 15.81
C PRO A 51 6.39 12.60 16.29
N GLU A 52 6.55 12.72 17.61
CA GLU A 52 7.53 13.60 18.26
C GLU A 52 8.98 13.28 17.89
N SER A 53 9.30 12.06 17.49
CA SER A 53 10.65 11.64 17.09
C SER A 53 10.96 11.87 15.61
N TYR A 54 9.96 12.25 14.80
CA TYR A 54 10.11 12.34 13.34
C TYR A 54 10.58 13.71 12.83
N GLY A 55 10.89 14.65 13.74
CA GLY A 55 11.26 16.03 13.38
C GLY A 55 12.37 16.11 12.33
N ALA A 56 13.45 15.33 12.50
CA ALA A 56 14.57 15.32 11.57
C ALA A 56 14.21 14.82 10.15
N LEU A 57 13.13 14.04 9.98
CA LEU A 57 12.68 13.56 8.67
C LEU A 57 12.00 14.65 7.83
N VAL A 58 11.60 15.76 8.46
CA VAL A 58 10.81 16.84 7.82
C VAL A 58 11.54 18.18 7.82
N GLU A 59 12.82 18.22 8.18
CA GLU A 59 13.69 19.39 8.04
C GLU A 59 14.08 19.60 6.55
N LEU A 60 14.20 20.87 6.14
CA LEU A 60 14.46 21.30 4.75
C LEU A 60 15.96 21.42 4.43
#